data_AF-A0A922JE78-F1
#
_entry.id   AF-A0A922JE78-F1
#
_cell.length_a   1.000
_cell.length_b   1.000
_cell.length_c   1.000
_cell.angle_alpha   90.00
_cell.angle_beta   90.00
_cell.angle_gamma   90.00
#
_symmetry.space_group_name_H-M   'P 1'
#
loop_
_entity.id
_entity.type
_entity.pdbx_description
1 polymer ?
#
loop_
_entity_poly.entity_id
_entity_poly.type
_entity_poly.pdbx_seq_one_letter_code
_entity_poly.pdbx_strand_id
1 'polypeptide(L)'
;MSSDCCGWEQVSCNSTTGHIVGLSLNHITDTTNWLLNVSLFRPFKELTSLDLSGNQIGGCIANEESLFNISIFFTFLNIFFSYLLEILDMSGNRFTGSISPYIGALSLTKDILLSDNNFNGAFLLKHNTHPSFNITVSTYHPGKVSHITLNFSDISTIEL
;
A
#
# COMPACT_ATOMS: atom_id res chain seq x y z
N MET A 1 -27.14 15.98 11.12
CA MET A 1 -25.91 16.72 11.44
C MET A 1 -24.77 15.99 10.77
N SER A 2 -24.28 16.50 9.64
CA SER A 2 -23.08 15.96 9.00
C SER A 2 -21.91 16.32 9.91
N SER A 3 -21.30 15.34 10.57
CA SER A 3 -20.05 15.58 11.29
C SER A 3 -18.97 15.83 10.25
N ASP A 4 -18.39 17.03 10.27
CA ASP A 4 -17.25 17.35 9.42
C ASP A 4 -16.05 16.50 9.85
N CYS A 5 -15.77 15.44 9.08
CA CYS A 5 -14.67 14.51 9.33
C CYS A 5 -13.29 15.15 9.11
N CYS A 6 -13.23 16.32 8.47
CA CYS A 6 -11.96 17.00 8.22
C CYS A 6 -11.31 17.55 9.49
N GLY A 7 -12.02 17.55 10.61
CA GLY A 7 -11.45 17.83 11.94
C GLY A 7 -10.98 16.60 12.70
N TRP A 8 -11.10 15.39 12.13
CA TRP A 8 -10.65 14.16 12.80
C TRP A 8 -9.14 14.04 12.77
N GLU A 9 -8.58 13.45 13.83
CA GLU A 9 -7.19 13.02 13.83
C GLU A 9 -6.98 12.04 12.66
N GLN A 10 -5.80 12.09 12.02
CA GLN A 10 -5.41 11.20 10.92
C GLN A 10 -6.22 11.34 9.61
N VAL A 11 -7.15 12.29 9.53
CA VAL A 11 -7.85 12.66 8.28
C VAL A 11 -7.29 13.97 7.75
N SER A 12 -6.93 13.99 6.47
CA SER A 12 -6.54 15.19 5.75
C SER A 12 -7.53 15.47 4.63
N CYS A 13 -8.03 16.69 4.56
CA CYS A 13 -8.95 17.12 3.53
C CYS A 13 -8.36 18.23 2.66
N ASN A 14 -8.82 18.30 1.41
CA ASN A 14 -8.59 19.44 0.54
C ASN A 14 -9.34 20.66 1.12
N SER A 15 -8.62 21.76 1.34
CA SER A 15 -9.20 22.98 1.95
C SER A 15 -10.26 23.69 1.10
N THR A 16 -10.32 23.37 -0.20
CA THR A 16 -11.24 23.99 -1.17
C THR A 16 -12.46 23.11 -1.43
N THR A 17 -12.26 21.80 -1.64
CA THR A 17 -13.36 20.86 -1.95
C THR A 17 -13.98 20.24 -0.70
N GLY A 18 -13.26 20.21 0.43
CA GLY A 18 -13.66 19.48 1.63
C GLY A 18 -13.56 17.96 1.49
N HIS A 19 -13.02 17.45 0.38
CA HIS A 19 -12.86 16.02 0.16
C HIS A 19 -11.61 15.48 0.85
N ILE A 20 -11.68 14.23 1.33
CA ILE A 20 -10.55 13.54 1.94
C ILE A 20 -9.48 13.25 0.89
N VAL A 21 -8.27 13.74 1.15
CA VAL A 21 -7.07 13.53 0.32
C VAL A 21 -6.03 12.67 1.04
N GLY A 22 -6.04 12.64 2.36
CA GLY A 22 -5.16 11.81 3.16
C GLY A 22 -5.93 11.06 4.23
N LEU A 23 -5.64 9.78 4.39
CA LEU A 23 -6.24 8.93 5.40
C LEU A 23 -5.16 8.06 6.03
N SER A 24 -4.89 8.27 7.32
CA SER A 24 -4.03 7.39 8.10
C SER A 24 -4.89 6.52 9.01
N LEU A 25 -4.68 5.21 8.87
CA LEU A 25 -5.33 4.14 9.60
C LEU A 25 -4.24 3.24 10.19
N ASN A 26 -3.09 3.80 10.57
CA ASN A 26 -2.00 3.03 11.15
C ASN A 26 -2.29 2.61 12.59
N HIS A 27 -1.82 1.42 12.98
CA HIS A 27 -1.95 0.89 14.34
C HIS A 27 -3.38 0.92 14.92
N ILE A 28 -4.41 0.73 14.07
CA ILE A 28 -5.82 0.79 14.48
C ILE A 28 -6.35 -0.53 15.04
N THR A 29 -5.63 -1.64 14.89
CA THR A 29 -6.05 -2.93 15.44
C THR A 29 -4.89 -3.79 15.88
N ASP A 30 -5.15 -4.61 16.90
CA ASP A 30 -4.29 -5.72 17.32
C ASP A 30 -4.82 -7.08 16.83
N THR A 31 -5.85 -7.08 15.98
CA THR A 31 -6.50 -8.31 15.51
C THR A 31 -5.56 -9.09 14.59
N THR A 32 -5.22 -10.30 15.00
CA THR A 32 -4.38 -11.20 14.19
C THR A 32 -5.14 -11.69 12.96
N ASN A 33 -4.46 -11.75 11.80
CA ASN A 33 -4.98 -12.29 10.54
C ASN A 33 -6.18 -11.51 9.99
N TRP A 34 -6.20 -10.19 10.22
CA TRP A 34 -7.21 -9.32 9.64
C TRP A 34 -7.09 -9.29 8.11
N LEU A 35 -8.24 -9.42 7.46
CA LEU A 35 -8.41 -9.15 6.04
C LEU A 35 -8.99 -7.75 5.81
N LEU A 36 -8.23 -6.91 5.10
CA LEU A 36 -8.65 -5.56 4.76
C LEU A 36 -9.70 -5.58 3.65
N ASN A 37 -10.87 -4.98 3.91
CA ASN A 37 -11.87 -4.77 2.88
C ASN A 37 -11.49 -3.52 2.06
N VAL A 38 -10.87 -3.72 0.90
CA VAL A 38 -10.37 -2.62 0.06
C VAL A 38 -11.50 -1.82 -0.60
N SER A 39 -12.72 -2.38 -0.67
CA SER A 39 -13.89 -1.64 -1.16
C SER A 39 -14.26 -0.45 -0.28
N LEU A 40 -13.79 -0.41 0.97
CA LEU A 40 -13.99 0.73 1.89
C LEU A 40 -13.39 2.02 1.37
N PHE A 41 -12.36 1.95 0.53
CA PHE A 41 -11.67 3.15 0.01
C PHE A 41 -12.30 3.70 -1.28
N ARG A 42 -13.30 3.01 -1.86
CA ARG A 42 -13.96 3.44 -3.10
C ARG A 42 -14.57 4.84 -3.07
N PRO A 43 -15.13 5.34 -1.96
CA PRO A 43 -15.69 6.69 -1.90
C PRO A 43 -14.63 7.80 -1.97
N PHE A 44 -13.38 7.53 -1.60
CA PHE A 44 -12.32 8.55 -1.53
C PHE A 44 -11.66 8.78 -2.90
N LYS A 45 -12.38 9.43 -3.81
CA LYS A 45 -11.95 9.66 -5.21
C LYS A 45 -10.76 10.60 -5.36
N GLU A 46 -10.52 11.44 -4.36
CA GLU A 46 -9.41 12.40 -4.33
C GLU A 46 -8.28 11.95 -3.39
N LEU A 47 -8.31 10.69 -2.92
CA LEU A 47 -7.28 10.19 -2.02
C LEU A 47 -5.93 10.15 -2.72
N THR A 48 -4.96 10.87 -2.14
CA THR A 48 -3.57 10.96 -2.58
C THR A 48 -2.62 10.25 -1.61
N SER A 49 -2.99 10.11 -0.33
CA SER A 49 -2.20 9.42 0.69
C SER A 49 -3.05 8.46 1.49
N LEU A 50 -2.59 7.21 1.59
CA LEU A 50 -3.19 6.17 2.41
C LEU A 50 -2.11 5.48 3.25
N ASP A 51 -2.28 5.51 4.56
CA ASP A 51 -1.39 4.84 5.51
C ASP A 51 -2.14 3.74 6.26
N LEU A 52 -1.69 2.50 6.08
CA LEU A 52 -2.23 1.28 6.66
C LEU A 52 -1.17 0.56 7.51
N SER A 53 -0.11 1.27 7.90
CA SER A 53 1.04 0.66 8.55
C SER A 53 0.71 0.07 9.93
N GLY A 54 1.39 -1.01 10.30
CA GLY A 54 1.34 -1.53 11.67
C GLY A 54 0.01 -2.18 12.11
N ASN A 55 -0.75 -2.80 11.21
CA ASN A 55 -2.11 -3.32 11.46
C ASN A 55 -2.26 -4.85 11.44
N GLN A 56 -1.16 -5.61 11.39
CA GLN A 56 -1.18 -7.07 11.30
C GLN A 56 -2.02 -7.63 10.12
N ILE A 57 -2.20 -6.85 9.05
CA ILE A 57 -3.03 -7.23 7.89
C ILE A 57 -2.35 -8.37 7.14
N GLY A 58 -3.04 -9.49 7.02
CA GLY A 58 -2.52 -10.69 6.34
C GLY A 58 -3.03 -10.86 4.91
N GLY A 59 -4.04 -10.08 4.51
CA GLY A 59 -4.65 -10.18 3.19
C GLY A 59 -5.78 -9.17 2.97
N CYS A 60 -6.45 -9.26 1.83
CA CYS A 60 -7.50 -8.33 1.43
C CYS A 60 -8.74 -9.07 0.91
N ILE A 61 -9.90 -8.39 0.96
CA ILE A 61 -11.16 -8.86 0.36
C ILE A 61 -11.65 -7.79 -0.59
N ALA A 62 -11.98 -8.17 -1.82
CA ALA A 62 -12.64 -7.32 -2.80
C ALA A 62 -13.96 -7.97 -3.22
N ASN A 63 -15.07 -7.24 -3.09
CA ASN A 63 -16.40 -7.65 -3.58
C ASN A 63 -16.94 -8.98 -3.01
N GLU A 64 -16.83 -9.19 -1.70
CA GLU A 64 -17.32 -10.38 -0.97
C GLU A 64 -16.58 -11.70 -1.27
N GLU A 65 -15.62 -11.73 -2.20
CA GLU A 65 -14.71 -12.86 -2.38
C GLU A 65 -13.41 -12.64 -1.59
N SER A 66 -13.10 -13.60 -0.72
CA SER A 66 -11.88 -13.58 0.08
C SER A 66 -10.67 -13.85 -0.79
N LEU A 67 -9.75 -12.88 -0.91
CA LEU A 67 -8.52 -13.03 -1.67
C LEU A 67 -7.40 -13.49 -0.73
N PHE A 68 -7.34 -14.79 -0.47
CA PHE A 68 -6.18 -15.39 0.20
C PHE A 68 -5.07 -15.65 -0.83
N ASN A 69 -3.85 -15.21 -0.53
CA ASN A 69 -2.64 -15.65 -1.22
C ASN A 69 -2.51 -15.21 -2.70
N ILE A 70 -3.12 -14.09 -3.08
CA ILE A 70 -2.97 -13.51 -4.42
C ILE A 70 -1.82 -12.51 -4.40
N SER A 71 -1.02 -12.48 -5.47
CA SER A 71 0.02 -11.47 -5.70
C SER A 71 -0.47 -10.09 -5.28
N ILE A 72 0.38 -9.36 -4.55
CA ILE A 72 0.15 -8.00 -4.09
C ILE A 72 -0.46 -7.12 -5.19
N PHE A 73 -0.13 -7.38 -6.45
CA PHE A 73 -0.65 -6.73 -7.64
C PHE A 73 -2.18 -6.63 -7.69
N PHE A 74 -2.89 -7.70 -7.33
CA PHE A 74 -4.36 -7.68 -7.34
C PHE A 74 -4.92 -6.89 -6.17
N THR A 75 -4.25 -6.93 -5.00
CA THR A 75 -4.55 -6.03 -3.88
C THR A 75 -4.37 -4.58 -4.30
N PHE A 76 -3.25 -4.24 -4.93
CA PHE A 76 -2.98 -2.90 -5.45
C PHE A 76 -3.97 -2.48 -6.53
N LEU A 77 -4.30 -3.33 -7.51
CA LEU A 77 -5.33 -3.03 -8.52
C LEU A 77 -6.69 -2.66 -7.90
N ASN A 78 -7.03 -3.25 -6.76
CA ASN A 78 -8.27 -2.96 -6.04
C ASN A 78 -8.11 -1.84 -4.99
N ILE A 79 -6.91 -1.42 -4.61
CA ILE A 79 -6.70 -0.23 -3.78
C ILE A 79 -6.62 1.03 -4.67
N PHE A 80 -6.05 0.89 -5.86
CA PHE A 80 -5.96 1.92 -6.91
C PHE A 80 -7.28 2.14 -7.65
N PHE A 81 -8.40 2.28 -6.92
CA PHE A 81 -9.60 2.89 -7.50
C PHE A 81 -9.43 4.40 -7.74
N SER A 82 -8.43 5.02 -7.07
CA SER A 82 -8.01 6.41 -7.28
C SER A 82 -6.70 6.42 -8.09
N TYR A 83 -6.77 6.92 -9.32
CA TYR A 83 -5.57 7.20 -10.15
C TYR A 83 -4.69 8.32 -9.58
N LEU A 84 -5.14 8.95 -8.48
CA LEU A 84 -4.46 10.08 -7.82
C LEU A 84 -3.64 9.64 -6.61
N LEU A 85 -3.67 8.35 -6.22
CA LEU A 85 -2.93 7.88 -5.06
C LEU A 85 -1.43 8.03 -5.32
N GLU A 86 -0.78 8.91 -4.56
CA GLU A 86 0.65 9.23 -4.65
C GLU A 86 1.47 8.45 -3.62
N ILE A 87 0.92 8.23 -2.43
CA ILE A 87 1.62 7.58 -1.31
C ILE A 87 0.75 6.44 -0.78
N LEU A 88 1.32 5.23 -0.72
CA LEU A 88 0.72 4.11 -0.02
C LEU A 88 1.72 3.50 0.95
N ASP A 89 1.38 3.53 2.24
CA ASP A 89 2.13 2.82 3.29
C ASP A 89 1.36 1.58 3.75
N MET A 90 1.97 0.41 3.55
CA MET A 90 1.49 -0.88 4.05
C MET A 90 2.56 -1.58 4.90
N SER A 91 3.55 -0.84 5.40
CA SER A 91 4.65 -1.38 6.18
C SER A 91 4.20 -1.94 7.53
N GLY A 92 4.96 -2.85 8.12
CA GLY A 92 4.64 -3.42 9.44
C GLY A 92 3.36 -4.25 9.46
N ASN A 93 3.09 -5.00 8.39
CA ASN A 93 1.92 -5.87 8.27
C ASN A 93 2.35 -7.34 8.12
N ARG A 94 1.43 -8.23 7.74
CA ARG A 94 1.65 -9.67 7.56
C ARG A 94 1.42 -10.12 6.13
N PHE A 95 1.56 -9.21 5.16
CA PHE A 95 1.35 -9.57 3.76
C PHE A 95 2.40 -10.59 3.32
N THR A 96 1.96 -11.63 2.61
CA THR A 96 2.80 -12.73 2.10
C THR A 96 2.79 -12.81 0.58
N GLY A 97 3.66 -13.66 0.03
CA GLY A 97 3.76 -13.92 -1.41
C GLY A 97 4.73 -12.98 -2.11
N SER A 98 4.71 -12.97 -3.44
CA SER A 98 5.63 -12.16 -4.24
C SER A 98 5.04 -10.79 -4.59
N ILE A 99 5.92 -9.79 -4.62
CA ILE A 99 5.62 -8.46 -5.15
C ILE A 99 5.66 -8.55 -6.67
N SER A 100 4.59 -8.08 -7.34
CA SER A 100 4.56 -8.12 -8.80
C SER A 100 5.58 -7.16 -9.39
N PRO A 101 6.30 -7.59 -10.43
CA PRO A 101 7.26 -6.74 -11.12
C PRO A 101 6.60 -5.47 -11.68
N TYR A 102 5.30 -5.52 -11.99
CA TYR A 102 4.53 -4.42 -12.59
C TYR A 102 3.89 -3.47 -11.57
N ILE A 103 4.26 -3.54 -10.30
CA ILE A 103 3.71 -2.67 -9.24
C ILE A 103 3.87 -1.17 -9.55
N GLY A 104 4.96 -0.79 -10.24
CA GLY A 104 5.20 0.58 -10.70
C GLY A 104 4.41 1.01 -11.94
N ALA A 105 3.60 0.12 -12.53
CA ALA A 105 2.74 0.46 -13.66
C ALA A 105 1.34 0.96 -13.25
N LEU A 106 0.99 0.88 -11.96
CA LEU A 106 -0.40 0.89 -11.51
C LEU A 106 -1.03 2.27 -11.23
N SER A 107 -0.30 3.37 -11.16
CA SER A 107 -0.86 4.72 -10.90
C SER A 107 0.23 5.80 -10.96
N LEU A 108 -0.14 7.09 -10.83
CA LEU A 108 0.74 8.22 -10.51
C LEU A 108 1.44 8.10 -9.14
N THR A 109 1.43 6.93 -8.53
CA THR A 109 2.02 6.68 -7.22
C THR A 109 3.51 6.97 -7.28
N LYS A 110 3.97 7.74 -6.30
CA LYS A 110 5.35 8.14 -6.13
C LYS A 110 6.03 7.25 -5.10
N ASP A 111 5.35 6.90 -4.02
CA ASP A 111 5.96 6.15 -2.94
C ASP A 111 5.07 4.99 -2.50
N ILE A 112 5.64 3.78 -2.53
CA ILE A 112 5.04 2.57 -1.99
C ILE A 112 5.95 2.00 -0.89
N LEU A 113 5.45 1.94 0.34
CA LEU A 113 6.19 1.42 1.49
C LEU A 113 5.62 0.04 1.87
N LEU A 114 6.46 -1.00 1.74
CA LEU A 114 6.11 -2.42 1.95
C LEU A 114 7.01 -3.11 2.97
N SER A 115 7.90 -2.37 3.62
CA SER A 115 8.83 -2.89 4.61
C SER A 115 8.12 -3.62 5.76
N ASP A 116 8.82 -4.53 6.41
CA ASP A 116 8.33 -5.25 7.60
C ASP A 116 7.03 -6.00 7.34
N ASN A 117 7.05 -6.78 6.26
CA ASN A 117 6.02 -7.75 5.88
C ASN A 117 6.66 -9.14 5.69
N ASN A 118 5.85 -10.13 5.34
CA ASN A 118 6.26 -11.52 5.10
C ASN A 118 6.34 -11.86 3.60
N PHE A 119 6.67 -10.88 2.77
CA PHE A 119 6.91 -11.11 1.34
C PHE A 119 8.06 -12.08 1.13
N ASN A 120 8.01 -12.80 0.02
CA ASN A 120 9.03 -13.79 -0.31
C ASN A 120 9.28 -13.87 -1.81
N GLY A 121 10.38 -14.54 -2.14
CA GLY A 121 10.81 -14.78 -3.51
C GLY A 121 11.58 -13.61 -4.10
N ALA A 122 11.92 -13.74 -5.38
CA ALA A 122 12.67 -12.72 -6.10
C ALA A 122 11.72 -11.61 -6.59
N PHE A 123 12.05 -10.36 -6.25
CA PHE A 123 11.42 -9.17 -6.79
C PHE A 123 12.33 -8.54 -7.84
N LEU A 124 11.77 -8.23 -9.00
CA LEU A 124 12.44 -7.48 -10.06
C LEU A 124 11.47 -6.43 -10.56
N LEU A 125 11.78 -5.15 -10.34
CA LEU A 125 10.92 -4.07 -10.83
C LEU A 125 10.97 -4.06 -12.37
N LYS A 126 9.81 -4.22 -13.02
CA LYS A 126 9.66 -4.14 -14.48
C LYS A 126 8.53 -3.20 -14.83
N HIS A 127 8.81 -2.27 -15.74
CA HIS A 127 7.88 -1.25 -16.20
C HIS A 127 7.46 -0.28 -15.09
N ASN A 128 7.83 0.97 -15.30
CA ASN A 128 7.44 2.09 -14.46
C ASN A 128 6.90 3.18 -15.36
N THR A 129 5.71 3.68 -15.05
CA THR A 129 5.06 4.76 -15.82
C THR A 129 5.35 6.14 -15.23
N HIS A 130 5.90 6.22 -14.00
CA HIS A 130 6.14 7.47 -13.30
C HIS A 130 7.65 7.71 -13.04
N PRO A 131 8.23 8.82 -13.51
CA PRO A 131 9.68 9.10 -13.43
C PRO A 131 10.20 9.41 -12.01
N SER A 132 9.35 9.32 -10.98
CA SER A 132 9.73 9.55 -9.59
C SER A 132 9.15 8.49 -8.64
N PHE A 133 8.81 7.32 -9.18
CA PHE A 133 8.31 6.23 -8.36
C PHE A 133 9.45 5.54 -7.59
N ASN A 134 9.21 5.36 -6.30
CA ASN A 134 10.02 4.66 -5.33
C ASN A 134 9.18 3.57 -4.66
N ILE A 135 9.83 2.43 -4.41
CA ILE A 135 9.27 1.34 -3.62
C ILE A 135 10.28 0.94 -2.55
N THR A 136 9.85 0.90 -1.29
CA THR A 136 10.70 0.50 -0.17
C THR A 136 10.25 -0.83 0.39
N VAL A 137 11.13 -1.83 0.34
CA VAL A 137 10.88 -3.22 0.77
C VAL A 137 11.90 -3.64 1.82
N SER A 138 11.55 -4.61 2.66
CA SER A 138 12.52 -5.27 3.55
C SER A 138 13.13 -6.47 2.85
N THR A 139 14.42 -6.70 3.06
CA THR A 139 15.11 -7.94 2.70
C THR A 139 15.44 -8.74 3.93
N TYR A 140 15.22 -10.06 3.86
CA TYR A 140 15.59 -10.96 4.94
C TYR A 140 16.96 -11.59 4.70
N HIS A 141 17.92 -11.29 5.58
CA HIS A 141 19.12 -12.09 5.77
C HIS A 141 19.08 -12.70 7.19
N PRO A 142 19.52 -13.95 7.42
CA PRO A 142 19.51 -14.54 8.76
C PRO A 142 20.21 -13.64 9.79
N GLY A 143 19.42 -13.09 10.73
CA GLY A 143 19.91 -12.21 11.80
C GLY A 143 19.98 -10.71 11.46
N LYS A 144 19.56 -10.26 10.27
CA LYS A 144 19.49 -8.83 9.91
C LYS A 144 18.35 -8.55 8.91
N VAL A 145 17.45 -7.66 9.29
CA VAL A 145 16.49 -7.04 8.36
C VAL A 145 17.08 -5.72 7.89
N SER A 146 17.09 -5.50 6.58
CA SER A 146 17.48 -4.22 5.97
C SER A 146 16.37 -3.73 5.05
N HIS A 147 16.16 -2.42 5.02
CA HIS A 147 15.23 -1.78 4.09
C HIS A 147 15.99 -1.35 2.84
N ILE A 148 15.43 -1.67 1.67
CA ILE A 148 15.95 -1.26 0.38
C ILE A 148 14.88 -0.45 -0.33
N THR A 149 15.25 0.75 -0.77
CA THR A 149 14.43 1.57 -1.65
C THR A 149 14.91 1.38 -3.09
N LEU A 150 13.99 0.97 -3.95
CA LEU A 150 14.17 0.90 -5.39
C LEU A 150 13.44 2.05 -6.06
N ASN A 151 14.09 2.74 -6.98
CA ASN A 151 13.51 3.81 -7.79
C ASN A 151 13.34 3.38 -9.26
N PHE A 152 12.79 4.27 -10.09
CA PHE A 152 12.55 4.01 -11.52
C PHE A 152 13.79 3.62 -12.35
N SER A 153 14.99 3.95 -11.88
CA SER A 153 16.27 3.68 -12.56
C SER A 153 16.86 2.31 -12.16
N ASP A 154 16.34 1.69 -11.11
CA ASP A 154 16.94 0.50 -10.53
C ASP A 154 16.45 -0.77 -11.24
N ILE A 155 17.25 -1.26 -12.18
CA ILE A 155 17.05 -2.59 -12.79
C ILE A 155 17.85 -3.59 -11.98
N SER A 156 17.35 -3.96 -10.80
CA SER A 156 17.98 -4.96 -9.95
C SER A 156 16.96 -5.97 -9.42
N THR A 157 17.38 -7.22 -9.32
CA THR A 157 16.62 -8.29 -8.68
C THR A 157 17.01 -8.34 -7.21
N ILE A 158 16.03 -8.33 -6.32
CA ILE A 158 16.19 -8.45 -4.87
C ILE A 158 15.53 -9.74 -4.40
N GLU A 159 16.18 -10.48 -3.50
CA GLU A 159 15.53 -11.54 -2.73
C GLU A 159 14.92 -10.95 -1.45
N LEU A 160 13.61 -11.18 -1.27
CA LEU A 160 12.82 -10.73 -0.13
C LEU A 160 12.80 -11.78 0.98
#